data_AF-A0A1H4N6I4-F1
#
_entry.id   AF-A0A1H4N6I4-F1
#
_cell.length_a   1.000
_cell.length_b   1.000
_cell.length_c   1.000
_cell.angle_alpha   90.00
_cell.angle_beta   90.00
_cell.angle_gamma   90.00
#
_symmetry.space_group_name_H-M   'P 1'
#
loop_
_entity.id
_entity.type
_entity.pdbx_description
1 polymer ?
#
loop_
_entity_poly.entity_id
_entity_poly.type
_entity_poly.pdbx_seq_one_letter_code
_entity_poly.pdbx_strand_id
1 'polypeptide(L)'
;MPIKDLEACQTFVYANRLIASRFKAKAEEVLEVVQTIEDIDSRLLLADLSHAVERRARQYESIATLQERDMGVRCHCPATGAD
;
A
#
# COMPACT_ATOMS: atom_id res chain seq x y z
N MET A 1 -4.12 15.59 18.80
CA MET A 1 -2.69 15.98 18.88
C MET A 1 -2.27 16.50 17.51
N PRO A 2 -1.77 17.73 17.35
CA PRO A 2 -1.19 18.18 16.08
C PRO A 2 0.01 17.28 15.72
N ILE A 3 0.18 16.96 14.44
CA ILE A 3 1.37 16.24 13.96
C ILE A 3 2.56 17.15 14.27
N LYS A 4 3.43 16.74 15.20
CA LYS A 4 4.65 17.49 15.55
C LYS A 4 5.74 17.38 14.49
N ASP A 5 5.56 16.51 13.50
CA ASP A 5 6.57 16.24 12.48
C ASP A 5 5.92 15.77 11.17
N LEU A 6 5.68 16.72 10.25
CA LEU A 6 5.11 16.46 8.94
C LEU A 6 6.04 15.55 8.10
N GLU A 7 7.35 15.66 8.29
CA GLU A 7 8.40 14.92 7.59
C GLU A 7 8.39 13.44 8.00
N ALA A 8 8.21 13.16 9.30
CA ALA A 8 8.00 11.79 9.77
C ALA A 8 6.74 11.16 9.16
N CYS A 9 5.62 11.89 9.09
CA CYS A 9 4.39 11.39 8.46
C CYS A 9 4.58 11.11 6.96
N GLN A 10 5.25 11.99 6.22
CA GLN A 10 5.61 11.76 4.81
C GLN A 10 6.48 10.51 4.64
N THR A 11 7.43 10.29 5.56
CA THR A 11 8.29 9.11 5.55
C THR A 11 7.50 7.82 5.74
N PHE A 12 6.52 7.78 6.65
CA PHE A 12 5.66 6.61 6.85
C PHE A 12 4.74 6.35 5.64
N VAL A 13 4.17 7.40 5.05
CA VAL A 13 3.39 7.29 3.81
C VAL A 13 4.25 6.67 2.70
N TYR A 14 5.46 7.20 2.50
CA TYR A 14 6.41 6.68 1.51
C TYR A 14 6.76 5.21 1.77
N ALA A 15 7.07 4.84 3.02
CA ALA A 15 7.39 3.47 3.39
C ALA A 15 6.23 2.51 3.10
N ASN A 16 5.00 2.89 3.44
CA ASN A 16 3.81 2.08 3.18
C ASN A 16 3.56 1.91 1.67
N ARG A 17 3.72 2.98 0.87
CA ARG A 17 3.65 2.90 -0.60
C ARG A 17 4.72 1.97 -1.17
N LEU A 18 5.97 2.08 -0.70
CA LEU A 18 7.07 1.23 -1.14
C LEU A 18 6.82 -0.25 -0.82
N ILE A 19 6.32 -0.56 0.37
CA ILE A 19 5.95 -1.93 0.78
C ILE A 19 4.82 -2.46 -0.11
N ALA A 20 3.78 -1.65 -0.36
CA ALA A 20 2.68 -2.03 -1.24
C ALA A 20 3.18 -2.34 -2.66
N SER A 21 4.00 -1.48 -3.26
CA SER A 21 4.58 -1.71 -4.59
C SER A 21 5.41 -3.00 -4.65
N ARG A 22 6.22 -3.30 -3.62
CA ARG A 22 6.99 -4.54 -3.56
C ARG A 22 6.12 -5.78 -3.50
N PHE A 23 5.04 -5.75 -2.72
CA PHE A 23 4.11 -6.87 -2.67
C PHE A 23 3.37 -7.06 -4.01
N LYS A 24 2.94 -5.97 -4.68
CA LYS A 24 2.33 -6.07 -6.02
C LYS A 24 3.27 -6.69 -7.04
N ALA A 25 4.50 -6.18 -7.13
CA ALA A 25 5.51 -6.72 -8.03
C ALA A 25 5.78 -8.20 -7.77
N LYS A 26 5.82 -8.61 -6.49
CA LYS A 26 6.02 -10.03 -6.16
C LYS A 26 4.80 -10.90 -6.51
N ALA A 27 3.59 -10.39 -6.33
CA ALA A 27 2.37 -11.09 -6.73
C ALA A 27 2.32 -11.29 -8.26
N GLU A 28 2.71 -10.27 -9.03
CA GLU A 28 2.82 -10.32 -10.49
C GLU A 28 3.85 -11.37 -10.94
N GLU A 29 5.07 -11.33 -10.38
CA GLU A 29 6.12 -12.33 -10.67
C GLU A 29 5.64 -13.77 -10.41
N VAL A 30 4.93 -13.99 -9.30
CA VAL A 30 4.39 -15.33 -8.98
C VAL A 30 3.29 -15.73 -9.96
N LEU A 31 2.42 -14.82 -10.39
CA LEU A 31 1.37 -15.11 -11.38
C LEU A 31 1.95 -15.47 -12.75
N GLU A 32 3.04 -14.81 -13.16
CA GLU A 32 3.77 -15.17 -14.38
C GLU A 32 4.33 -16.59 -14.30
N VAL A 33 4.92 -16.96 -13.16
CA VAL A 33 5.45 -18.31 -12.93
C VAL A 33 4.33 -19.37 -12.94
N VAL A 34 3.18 -19.08 -12.32
CA VAL A 34 2.02 -19.99 -12.28
C VAL A 34 1.55 -20.40 -13.69
N GLN A 35 1.71 -19.55 -14.70
CA GLN A 35 1.32 -19.85 -16.08
C GLN A 35 2.22 -20.92 -16.72
N THR A 36 3.42 -21.14 -16.18
CA THR A 36 4.42 -22.07 -16.74
C THR A 36 4.47 -23.43 -16.05
N ILE A 37 3.79 -23.58 -14.91
CA ILE A 37 3.76 -24.83 -14.14
C ILE A 37 2.65 -25.74 -14.71
N GLU A 38 2.96 -27.02 -14.90
CA GLU A 38 1.98 -28.02 -15.36
C GLU A 38 1.18 -28.63 -14.21
N ASP A 39 1.81 -28.80 -13.03
CA ASP A 39 1.19 -29.39 -11.84
C ASP A 39 0.05 -28.53 -11.29
N ILE A 40 -1.16 -29.09 -11.25
CA ILE A 40 -2.38 -28.36 -10.90
C ILE A 40 -2.38 -27.93 -9.44
N ASP A 41 -1.93 -28.79 -8.53
CA ASP A 41 -1.94 -28.50 -7.09
C ASP A 41 -0.95 -27.37 -6.74
N SER A 42 0.26 -27.42 -7.31
CA SER A 42 1.25 -26.35 -7.15
C SER A 42 0.79 -25.03 -7.75
N ARG A 43 0.09 -25.06 -8.90
CA ARG A 43 -0.50 -23.84 -9.50
C ARG A 43 -1.54 -23.20 -8.59
N LEU A 44 -2.46 -23.99 -8.03
CA LEU A 44 -3.51 -23.49 -7.15
C LEU A 44 -2.89 -22.88 -5.89
N LEU A 45 -1.93 -23.57 -5.27
CA LEU A 45 -1.24 -23.07 -4.07
C LEU A 45 -0.51 -21.74 -4.34
N LEU A 46 0.21 -21.64 -5.46
CA LEU A 46 0.95 -20.43 -5.83
C LEU A 46 0.02 -19.27 -6.23
N ALA A 47 -1.10 -19.55 -6.88
CA ALA A 47 -2.12 -18.55 -7.18
C ALA A 47 -2.75 -18.00 -5.89
N ASP A 48 -3.10 -18.87 -4.94
CA ASP A 48 -3.63 -18.46 -3.64
C ASP A 48 -2.63 -17.61 -2.85
N LEU A 49 -1.35 -17.99 -2.88
CA LEU A 49 -0.29 -17.23 -2.25
C LEU A 49 -0.10 -15.86 -2.91
N SER A 50 -0.15 -15.79 -4.24
CA SER A 50 -0.10 -14.53 -4.97
C SER A 50 -1.26 -13.61 -4.59
N HIS A 51 -2.50 -14.14 -4.54
CA HIS A 51 -3.66 -13.37 -4.11
C HIS A 51 -3.54 -12.90 -2.65
N ALA A 52 -2.97 -13.71 -1.75
CA ALA A 52 -2.74 -13.30 -0.37
C ALA A 52 -1.72 -12.15 -0.27
N VAL A 53 -0.66 -12.20 -1.08
CA VAL A 53 0.34 -11.13 -1.18
C VAL A 53 -0.27 -9.85 -1.76
N GLU A 54 -1.07 -9.95 -2.81
CA GLU A 54 -1.78 -8.82 -3.41
C GLU A 54 -2.74 -8.15 -2.41
N ARG A 55 -3.48 -8.95 -1.61
CA ARG A 55 -4.33 -8.43 -0.53
C ARG A 55 -3.53 -7.64 0.49
N ARG A 56 -2.34 -8.10 0.87
CA ARG A 56 -1.44 -7.35 1.76
C ARG A 56 -0.98 -6.04 1.13
N ALA A 57 -0.65 -6.04 -0.16
CA ALA A 57 -0.30 -4.81 -0.86
C ALA A 57 -1.42 -3.76 -0.77
N ARG A 58 -2.67 -4.16 -1.03
CA ARG A 58 -3.86 -3.30 -0.93
C ARG A 58 -4.05 -2.74 0.48
N GLN A 59 -3.73 -3.51 1.53
CA GLN A 59 -3.78 -3.03 2.92
C GLN A 59 -2.79 -1.88 3.15
N TYR A 60 -1.53 -2.04 2.73
CA TYR A 60 -0.51 -0.99 2.87
C TYR A 60 -0.85 0.27 2.05
N GLU A 61 -1.42 0.11 0.85
CA GLU A 61 -1.95 1.24 0.06
C GLU A 61 -3.09 1.97 0.75
N SER A 62 -4.01 1.22 1.38
CA SER A 62 -5.11 1.81 2.14
C SER A 62 -4.59 2.58 3.35
N ILE A 63 -3.60 2.05 4.08
CA ILE A 63 -2.95 2.75 5.19
C ILE A 63 -2.28 4.04 4.72
N ALA A 64 -1.51 3.99 3.63
CA ALA A 64 -0.88 5.18 3.05
C ALA A 64 -1.92 6.24 2.66
N THR A 65 -3.02 5.82 2.02
CA THR A 65 -4.12 6.72 1.62
C THR A 65 -4.79 7.36 2.83
N LEU A 66 -5.03 6.60 3.90
CA LEU A 66 -5.60 7.13 5.15
C LEU A 66 -4.66 8.13 5.82
N GLN A 67 -3.36 7.86 5.82
CA GLN A 67 -2.34 8.76 6.35
C GLN A 67 -2.25 10.06 5.53
N GLU A 68 -2.30 9.97 4.20
CA GLU A 68 -2.34 11.15 3.31
C GLU A 68 -3.60 11.99 3.52
N ARG A 69 -4.76 11.34 3.73
CA ARG A 69 -6.00 12.04 4.06
C ARG A 69 -5.92 12.71 5.43
N ASP A 70 -5.40 12.04 6.46
CA ASP A 70 -5.20 12.64 7.79
C ASP A 70 -4.25 13.83 7.71
N MET A 71 -3.15 13.71 6.96
CA MET A 71 -2.25 14.84 6.66
C MET A 71 -2.97 15.96 5.91
N GLY A 72 -3.73 15.67 4.86
CA GLY A 72 -4.46 16.67 4.07
C GLY A 72 -5.54 17.40 4.87
N VAL A 73 -6.27 16.69 5.74
CA VAL A 73 -7.24 17.27 6.67
C VAL A 73 -6.55 18.15 7.71
N ARG A 74 -5.39 17.73 8.22
CA ARG A 74 -4.60 18.51 9.19
C ARG A 74 -3.87 19.70 8.56
N CYS A 75 -3.53 19.62 7.27
CA CYS A 75 -2.94 20.70 6.48
C CYS A 75 -3.99 21.67 5.91
N HIS A 76 -5.29 21.36 6.03
CA HIS A 76 -6.33 22.35 5.80
C HIS A 76 -6.32 23.35 6.96
N CYS A 77 -5.45 24.37 6.84
CA CYS A 77 -5.78 25.68 7.40
C CYS A 77 -7.12 26.06 6.79
N PRO A 78 -8.21 26.24 7.56
CA PRO A 78 -9.25 27.13 7.07
C PRO A 78 -8.50 28.41 6.72
N ALA A 79 -8.74 28.95 5.53
CA ALA A 79 -8.57 30.38 5.36
C ALA A 79 -9.50 31.00 6.39
N THR A 80 -9.00 31.20 7.61
CA THR A 80 -9.63 32.08 8.58
C THR A 80 -9.71 33.38 7.82
N GLY A 81 -10.95 33.79 7.52
CA GLY A 81 -11.25 35.13 7.14
C GLY A 81 -10.44 36.06 8.03
N ALA A 82 -9.55 36.80 7.38
CA ALA A 82 -9.19 38.11 7.85
C ALA A 82 -9.98 39.03 6.93
N ASP A 83 -10.92 39.74 7.54
CA ASP A 83 -11.53 40.95 6.99
C ASP A 83 -10.47 41.91 6.41
#